data_AF-A0A7Y4UEN2-F1
#
_entry.id   AF-A0A7Y4UEN2-F1
#
_cell.length_a   1.000
_cell.length_b   1.000
_cell.length_c   1.000
_cell.angle_alpha   90.00
_cell.angle_beta   90.00
_cell.angle_gamma   90.00
#
_symmetry.space_group_name_H-M   'P 1'
#
loop_
_entity.id
_entity.type
_entity.pdbx_description
1 polymer ?
#
loop_
_entity_poly.entity_id
_entity_poly.type
_entity_poly.pdbx_seq_one_letter_code
_entity_poly.pdbx_strand_id
1 'polypeptide(L)' 'MIKVQIQQMAIKSGYANAFQLQKALGISPTLAARLWRGDFTQIGLVTLDRLCKLLKCQTDKLIRFEIEAD' A
#
# COMPACT_ATOMS: atom_id res chain seq x y z
N MET A 1 -16.95 -4.71 0.13
CA MET A 1 -16.18 -3.49 0.47
C MET A 1 -14.75 -3.58 -0.05
N ILE A 2 -14.17 -2.49 -0.54
CA ILE A 2 -12.74 -2.44 -0.90
C ILE A 2 -11.91 -2.36 0.40
N LYS A 3 -10.96 -3.28 0.56
CA LYS A 3 -9.96 -3.27 1.64
C LYS A 3 -8.58 -2.99 1.09
N VAL A 4 -7.83 -2.19 1.83
CA VAL A 4 -6.44 -1.82 1.54
C VAL A 4 -5.53 -2.41 2.60
N GLN A 5 -4.46 -3.09 2.19
CA GLN A 5 -3.55 -3.82 3.08
C GLN A 5 -2.07 -3.39 2.92
N ILE A 6 -1.82 -2.20 2.36
CA ILE A 6 -0.47 -1.71 2.09
C ILE A 6 0.40 -1.70 3.35
N GLN A 7 -0.11 -1.21 4.48
CA GLN A 7 0.63 -1.20 5.74
C GLN A 7 1.07 -2.60 6.17
N GLN A 8 0.13 -3.55 6.16
CA GLN A 8 0.36 -4.91 6.62
C GLN A 8 1.38 -5.62 5.72
N MET A 9 1.29 -5.40 4.41
CA MET A 9 2.25 -5.92 3.44
C MET A 9 3.63 -5.26 3.55
N ALA A 10 3.68 -3.96 3.82
CA ALA A 10 4.92 -3.24 4.06
C ALA A 10 5.63 -3.73 5.32
N ILE A 11 4.91 -3.93 6.42
CA ILE A 11 5.45 -4.50 7.66
C ILE A 11 6.00 -5.91 7.43
N LYS A 12 5.25 -6.79 6.74
CA LYS A 12 5.73 -8.13 6.36
C LYS A 12 6.99 -8.10 5.50
N SER A 13 7.18 -7.03 4.73
CA SER A 13 8.34 -6.82 3.86
C SER A 13 9.50 -6.08 4.54
N GLY A 14 9.42 -5.83 5.85
CA GLY A 14 10.50 -5.22 6.64
C GLY A 14 10.45 -3.69 6.76
N TYR A 15 9.38 -3.04 6.32
CA TYR A 15 9.19 -1.60 6.51
C TYR A 15 8.40 -1.35 7.81
N ALA A 16 9.02 -0.68 8.78
CA ALA A 16 8.44 -0.47 10.10
C ALA A 16 7.47 0.72 10.17
N ASN A 17 7.61 1.70 9.26
CA ASN A 17 6.81 2.92 9.29
C ASN A 17 6.68 3.58 7.90
N ALA A 18 5.79 4.56 7.82
CA ALA A 18 5.54 5.33 6.59
C ALA A 18 6.78 6.03 6.04
N PHE A 19 7.72 6.45 6.91
CA PHE A 19 8.94 7.12 6.49
C PHE A 19 9.90 6.17 5.75
N GLN A 20 10.06 4.94 6.23
CA GLN A 20 10.86 3.92 5.52
C GLN A 20 10.23 3.56 4.18
N LEU A 21 8.90 3.42 4.13
CA LEU A 21 8.16 3.19 2.89
C LEU A 21 8.32 4.38 1.90
N GLN A 22 8.28 5.61 2.40
CA GLN A 22 8.51 6.82 1.62
C GLN A 22 9.88 6.79 0.94
N LYS A 23 10.93 6.52 1.71
CA LYS A 23 12.32 6.48 1.21
C LYS A 23 12.50 5.40 0.16
N ALA A 24 11.90 4.24 0.38
CA ALA A 24 11.98 3.12 -0.55
C ALA A 24 11.22 3.35 -1.87
N LEU A 25 10.08 4.05 -1.83
CA LEU A 25 9.27 4.34 -3.04
C LEU A 25 9.66 5.64 -3.75
N GLY A 26 10.44 6.52 -3.10
CA GLY A 26 10.77 7.84 -3.63
C GLY A 26 9.54 8.73 -3.82
N ILE A 27 8.61 8.71 -2.87
CA ILE A 27 7.35 9.48 -2.90
C ILE A 27 7.31 10.61 -1.87
N SER A 28 6.32 11.48 -1.95
CA SER A 28 6.13 12.54 -0.96
C SER A 28 5.73 11.96 0.42
N PRO A 29 6.11 12.62 1.53
CA PRO A 29 5.72 12.20 2.88
C PRO A 29 4.20 12.09 3.05
N THR A 30 3.45 13.05 2.48
CA THR A 30 1.99 13.06 2.52
C THR A 30 1.40 11.83 1.85
N LEU A 31 1.89 11.46 0.67
CA LEU A 31 1.43 10.26 -0.03
C LEU A 31 1.79 8.99 0.76
N ALA A 32 3.02 8.89 1.27
CA ALA A 32 3.44 7.75 2.08
C ALA A 32 2.56 7.58 3.34
N ALA A 33 2.25 8.67 4.04
CA ALA A 33 1.38 8.64 5.21
C ALA A 33 -0.05 8.18 4.86
N ARG A 34 -0.60 8.63 3.73
CA ARG A 34 -1.93 8.19 3.26
C ARG A 34 -1.95 6.72 2.88
N LEU A 35 -0.96 6.26 2.11
CA LEU A 35 -0.81 4.84 1.75
C LEU A 35 -0.65 3.96 2.99
N TRP A 36 0.11 4.43 3.98
CA TRP A 36 0.32 3.72 5.24
C TRP A 36 -0.96 3.63 6.09
N ARG A 37 -1.77 4.68 6.14
CA ARG A 37 -3.05 4.66 6.87
C ARG A 37 -4.20 3.99 6.10
N GLY A 38 -4.02 3.74 4.80
CA GLY A 38 -5.11 3.31 3.91
C GLY A 38 -6.13 4.42 3.62
N ASP A 39 -5.81 5.68 3.93
CA ASP A 39 -6.69 6.84 3.78
C ASP A 39 -6.47 7.51 2.41
N PHE A 40 -6.91 6.82 1.35
CA PHE A 40 -6.88 7.33 -0.01
C PHE A 40 -8.06 6.78 -0.83
N THR A 41 -8.53 7.59 -1.76
CA THR A 41 -9.61 7.25 -2.71
C THR A 41 -9.08 6.91 -4.10
N GLN A 42 -7.83 7.28 -4.38
CA GLN A 42 -7.18 7.09 -5.67
C GLN A 42 -5.71 6.70 -5.47
N ILE A 43 -5.20 5.85 -6.35
CA ILE A 43 -3.79 5.52 -6.44
C ILE A 43 -3.39 5.44 -7.92
N GLY A 44 -2.31 6.12 -8.28
CA GLY A 44 -1.78 6.05 -9.64
C GLY A 44 -1.23 4.66 -9.95
N LEU A 45 -1.46 4.15 -11.16
CA LEU A 45 -0.97 2.83 -11.59
C LEU A 45 0.55 2.71 -11.46
N VAL A 46 1.31 3.78 -11.73
CA VAL A 46 2.77 3.80 -11.56
C VAL A 46 3.17 3.62 -10.09
N THR A 47 2.45 4.23 -9.16
CA THR A 47 2.69 4.05 -7.72
C THR A 47 2.33 2.64 -7.28
N LEU A 48 1.22 2.11 -7.80
CA LEU A 48 0.76 0.76 -7.50
C LEU A 48 1.74 -0.31 -8.02
N ASP A 49 2.26 -0.16 -9.24
CA ASP A 49 3.30 -1.02 -9.81
C ASP A 49 4.58 -1.00 -8.97
N ARG A 50 5.04 0.19 -8.57
CA ARG A 50 6.20 0.34 -7.68
C ARG A 50 6.00 -0.32 -6.33
N LEU A 51 4.80 -0.19 -5.73
CA LEU A 51 4.44 -0.87 -4.49
C LEU A 51 4.50 -2.39 -4.65
N CYS A 52 3.90 -2.93 -5.72
CA CYS A 52 3.91 -4.37 -5.99
C CYS A 52 5.34 -4.91 -6.12
N LYS A 53 6.20 -4.20 -6.87
CA LYS A 53 7.62 -4.55 -7.04
C LYS A 53 8.39 -4.47 -5.73
N LEU A 54 8.22 -3.38 -4.99
CA LEU A 54 8.92 -3.15 -3.73
C LEU A 54 8.55 -4.20 -2.67
N LEU A 55 7.26 -4.49 -2.55
CA LEU A 55 6.70 -5.42 -1.56
C LEU A 55 6.66 -6.86 -2.07
N LYS A 56 7.20 -7.12 -3.27
CA LYS A 56 7.24 -8.44 -3.94
C LYS A 56 5.89 -9.16 -3.89
N CYS A 57 4.81 -8.44 -4.21
CA CYS A 57 3.45 -8.97 -4.13
C CYS A 57 2.61 -8.56 -5.35
N GLN A 58 1.50 -9.26 -5.53
CA GLN A 58 0.49 -8.93 -6.53
C GLN A 58 -0.50 -7.87 -6.01
N THR A 59 -1.20 -7.23 -6.93
CA THR A 59 -2.10 -6.11 -6.65
C THR A 59 -3.25 -6.50 -5.72
N ASP A 60 -3.75 -7.73 -5.82
CA ASP A 60 -4.79 -8.31 -4.96
C ASP A 60 -4.39 -8.38 -3.47
N LYS A 61 -3.09 -8.42 -3.18
CA LYS A 61 -2.56 -8.37 -1.80
C LYS A 61 -2.54 -6.96 -1.23
N LEU A 62 -2.60 -5.94 -2.08
CA LEU A 62 -2.61 -4.54 -1.65
C LEU A 62 -4.02 -3.97 -1.58
N ILE A 63 -4.86 -4.30 -2.57
CA ILE A 63 -6.22 -3.79 -2.72
C ILE A 63 -7.09 -4.97 -3.15
N ARG A 64 -8.10 -5.31 -2.34
CA ARG A 64 -9.05 -6.38 -2.65
C ARG A 64 -10.48 -5.99 -2.34
N PHE A 65 -11.41 -6.55 -3.09
CA PHE A 65 -12.82 -6.48 -2.73
C PHE A 65 -13.17 -7.68 -1.83
N GLU A 66 -13.78 -7.40 -0.68
CA GLU A 66 -14.35 -8.41 0.20
C GLU A 66 -15.87 -8.35 0.12
N ILE A 67 -16.50 -9.49 -0.18
CA ILE A 67 -17.95 -9.65 -0.07
C ILE A 67 -18.24 -9.92 1.41
N GLU A 68 -19.11 -9.15 2.04
CA GLU A 68 -19.67 -9.54 3.34
C GLU A 68 -20.55 -10.76 3.08
N ALA A 69 -20.23 -11.89 3.71
CA ALA A 69 -21.12 -13.03 3.69
C ALA A 69 -22.32 -12.70 4.60
N ASP A 70 -23.53 -12.84 4.06
CA ASP A 70 -24.80 -12.71 4.80
C ASP A 70 -24.88 -13.72 5.97
#